data_AF-Q4JTH2-F1
#
_entry.id   AF-Q4JTH2-F1
#
_cell.length_a   1.000
_cell.length_b   1.000
_cell.length_c   1.000
_cell.angle_alpha   90.00
_cell.angle_beta   90.00
_cell.angle_gamma   90.00
#
_symmetry.space_group_name_H-M   'P 1'
#
loop_
_entity.id
_entity.type
_entity.pdbx_description
1 polymer ?
#
loop_
_entity_poly.entity_id
_entity_poly.type
_entity_poly.pdbx_seq_one_letter_code
_entity_poly.pdbx_strand_id
1 'polypeptide(L)'
;MTQADEPRTIVPVTRKPFDPDAPRAPRHARENSAQKDSARKERHHLAAPPQVNEQEAARLGEDSWRGSRRRRQQTPENREKGGRHRAERRSNRRVPERPSGSRPTEQQFRRRRIAATVFAAFLLLCAAGMGVAVQKITHANHEDPQAHNTVKEPADFAPTEAVAIPPAGPNVQVSPAVARIPQHFHPIREVPKAGQNKTLELKSGKRDRRYIINVPRGAQPYDKNPQANAKDQKPLPLIFAFHGYREQATQMARYTGLAGKKAIVVYPQGIGNAWEGAPYAQVKHGEDVRFVRDVLDAVSSTYQVDANRIYATGMSNGGGFVGKLACEMPDEFAAFAAVSAAYYSGTWRACAEKGADPKKPQDVRFKRGKTTPYLDIHGRKDQTIHYGGGERYEDEYLGAFEFAQLYAGRARCVGAPIATRVTDAVQRVQWPHCGQHMEVMHLAIGDAGHTWMGERTGEAGAGAEDRSRERRSNAVTATGEVAAFFEAHHR
;
A
#
# COMPACT_ATOMS: atom_id res chain seq x y z
N MET A 1 38.16 55.75 33.13
CA MET A 1 37.45 54.49 33.41
C MET A 1 36.61 54.14 32.20
N THR A 2 37.20 53.36 31.30
CA THR A 2 36.58 52.86 30.07
C THR A 2 37.27 51.54 29.80
N GLN A 3 36.56 50.43 29.86
CA GLN A 3 37.09 49.16 29.35
C GLN A 3 35.98 48.46 28.57
N ALA A 4 36.24 48.40 27.28
CA ALA A 4 35.54 47.63 26.28
C ALA A 4 36.09 46.21 26.25
N ASP A 5 35.27 45.32 25.67
CA ASP A 5 35.50 43.89 25.45
C ASP A 5 36.82 43.58 24.70
N GLU A 6 37.53 42.56 25.20
CA GLU A 6 38.58 41.86 24.45
C GLU A 6 38.09 40.47 23.97
N PRO A 7 38.42 40.05 22.74
CA PRO A 7 38.04 38.77 22.15
C PRO A 7 38.99 37.63 22.54
N ARG A 8 38.43 36.45 22.86
CA ARG A 8 39.21 35.21 23.09
C ARG A 8 39.57 34.52 21.77
N THR A 9 40.87 34.28 21.63
CA THR A 9 41.60 33.65 20.53
C THR A 9 41.27 32.17 20.35
N ILE A 10 41.10 31.75 19.09
CA ILE A 10 40.94 30.37 18.64
C ILE A 10 42.34 29.73 18.51
N VAL A 11 42.56 28.59 19.17
CA VAL A 11 43.76 27.75 19.00
C VAL A 11 43.50 26.72 17.89
N PRO A 12 44.32 26.62 16.83
CA PRO A 12 44.18 25.59 15.82
C PRO A 12 44.81 24.26 16.28
N VAL A 13 44.04 23.17 16.21
CA VAL A 13 44.55 21.80 16.35
C VAL A 13 45.14 21.36 15.02
N THR A 14 46.46 21.23 14.95
CA THR A 14 47.20 20.67 13.82
C THR A 14 47.01 19.15 13.75
N ARG A 15 46.49 18.65 12.62
CA ARG A 15 46.47 17.21 12.29
C ARG A 15 47.85 16.80 11.79
N LYS A 16 48.41 15.72 12.35
CA LYS A 16 49.62 15.07 11.81
C LYS A 16 49.35 14.46 10.42
N PRO A 17 50.32 14.44 9.49
CA PRO A 17 50.19 13.77 8.21
C PRO A 17 50.22 12.23 8.36
N PHE A 18 49.56 11.57 7.42
CA PHE A 18 49.50 10.12 7.25
C PHE A 18 50.85 9.62 6.69
N ASP A 19 51.44 8.62 7.32
CA ASP A 19 52.68 7.95 6.88
C ASP A 19 52.31 6.65 6.13
N PRO A 20 52.60 6.53 4.82
CA PRO A 20 52.22 5.38 4.01
C PRO A 20 53.12 4.13 4.18
N ASP A 21 54.20 4.18 4.97
CA ASP A 21 55.23 3.11 4.99
C ASP A 21 55.35 2.29 6.31
N ALA A 22 54.29 2.23 7.13
CA ALA A 22 54.32 1.40 8.34
C ALA A 22 54.15 -0.13 8.04
N PRO A 23 55.08 -1.02 8.44
CA PRO A 23 55.02 -2.45 8.14
C PRO A 23 53.96 -3.19 8.97
N ARG A 24 53.18 -4.06 8.31
CA ARG A 24 52.18 -4.95 8.93
C ARG A 24 52.84 -6.13 9.63
N ALA A 25 52.50 -6.35 10.90
CA ALA A 25 52.88 -7.54 11.66
C ALA A 25 52.05 -8.78 11.25
N PRO A 26 52.63 -9.99 11.17
CA PRO A 26 51.91 -11.21 10.79
C PRO A 26 51.44 -11.99 12.03
N ARG A 27 50.24 -12.58 11.98
CA ARG A 27 49.83 -13.71 12.84
C ARG A 27 48.95 -14.65 12.01
N HIS A 28 49.54 -15.73 11.51
CA HIS A 28 49.57 -17.08 12.09
C HIS A 28 48.37 -17.93 11.66
N ALA A 29 48.61 -18.73 10.61
CA ALA A 29 47.96 -20.00 10.37
C ALA A 29 48.52 -21.05 11.34
N ARG A 30 47.64 -21.92 11.87
CA ARG A 30 47.96 -23.28 12.29
C ARG A 30 46.76 -24.19 12.06
N GLU A 31 47.02 -25.24 11.30
CA GLU A 31 46.22 -26.44 11.11
C GLU A 31 46.24 -27.32 12.38
N ASN A 32 45.19 -28.09 12.66
CA ASN A 32 45.14 -29.53 12.38
C ASN A 32 44.03 -30.30 13.13
N SER A 33 43.39 -31.20 12.37
CA SER A 33 42.88 -32.55 12.67
C SER A 33 42.03 -32.82 13.92
N ALA A 34 40.85 -33.45 13.72
CA ALA A 34 40.65 -34.89 13.98
C ALA A 34 39.20 -35.33 13.69
N GLN A 35 39.08 -36.61 13.37
CA GLN A 35 37.99 -37.32 12.72
C GLN A 35 37.24 -38.20 13.74
N LYS A 36 35.98 -38.53 13.42
CA LYS A 36 35.13 -39.64 13.92
C LYS A 36 34.60 -39.52 15.36
N ASP A 37 33.27 -39.51 15.48
CA ASP A 37 32.59 -40.69 16.02
C ASP A 37 31.10 -40.77 15.66
N SER A 38 30.67 -42.02 15.64
CA SER A 38 29.48 -42.58 15.03
C SER A 38 28.20 -42.51 15.88
N ALA A 39 27.08 -42.50 15.17
CA ALA A 39 25.84 -43.25 15.45
C ALA A 39 25.28 -43.24 16.88
N ARG A 40 24.15 -42.54 17.05
CA ARG A 40 23.10 -42.97 17.99
C ARG A 40 21.73 -42.85 17.32
N LYS A 41 21.12 -44.02 17.11
CA LYS A 41 19.70 -44.22 16.81
C LYS A 41 18.89 -43.71 17.99
N GLU A 42 17.89 -42.87 17.75
CA GLU A 42 16.70 -42.79 18.58
C GLU A 42 15.47 -42.71 17.65
N ARG A 43 14.69 -43.80 17.69
CA ARG A 43 13.35 -43.88 17.13
C ARG A 43 12.41 -43.30 18.17
N HIS A 44 11.61 -42.30 17.81
CA HIS A 44 10.36 -42.04 18.53
C HIS A 44 9.24 -41.74 17.53
N HIS A 45 8.10 -42.30 17.88
CA HIS A 45 6.92 -42.54 17.07
C HIS A 45 6.26 -41.25 16.54
N LEU A 46 5.97 -41.26 15.24
CA LEU A 46 4.99 -40.37 14.61
C LEU A 46 3.59 -40.92 14.93
N ALA A 47 2.81 -40.14 15.69
CA ALA A 47 1.36 -40.33 15.80
C ALA A 47 0.69 -39.54 14.66
N ALA A 48 -0.02 -40.26 13.79
CA ALA A 48 -0.86 -39.69 12.73
C ALA A 48 -2.20 -39.20 13.32
N PRO A 49 -2.80 -38.11 12.80
CA PRO A 49 -4.17 -37.72 13.15
C PRO A 49 -5.20 -38.55 12.36
N PRO A 50 -6.40 -38.79 12.91
CA PRO A 50 -7.38 -39.66 12.28
C PRO A 50 -8.08 -38.98 11.10
N GLN A 51 -8.32 -39.79 10.07
CA GLN A 51 -9.19 -39.49 8.94
C GLN A 51 -10.65 -39.51 9.40
N VAL A 52 -11.42 -38.49 9.02
CA VAL A 52 -12.89 -38.48 9.17
C VAL A 52 -13.48 -38.75 7.80
N ASN A 53 -14.31 -39.79 7.75
CA ASN A 53 -14.97 -40.31 6.56
C ASN A 53 -16.24 -39.49 6.27
N GLU A 54 -16.35 -38.92 5.07
CA GLU A 54 -17.57 -38.37 4.49
C GLU A 54 -18.40 -39.51 3.89
N GLN A 55 -19.48 -39.92 4.56
CA GLN A 55 -20.69 -40.51 3.94
C GLN A 55 -21.66 -40.95 5.06
N GLU A 56 -22.61 -40.08 5.43
CA GLU A 56 -23.95 -40.43 5.93
C GLU A 56 -24.69 -39.16 6.37
N ALA A 57 -25.49 -38.57 5.47
CA ALA A 57 -26.69 -37.78 5.80
C ALA A 57 -27.37 -37.30 4.50
N ALA A 58 -27.85 -38.24 3.70
CA ALA A 58 -28.86 -37.96 2.69
C ALA A 58 -30.20 -38.51 3.21
N ARG A 59 -31.26 -37.71 3.00
CA ARG A 59 -32.70 -37.96 3.29
C ARG A 59 -33.15 -37.47 4.67
N LEU A 60 -33.83 -36.32 4.68
CA LEU A 60 -35.28 -36.22 4.85
C LEU A 60 -35.68 -34.73 4.92
N GLY A 61 -36.70 -34.32 4.16
CA GLY A 61 -37.46 -33.10 4.42
C GLY A 61 -37.49 -32.05 3.31
N GLU A 62 -38.03 -32.38 2.14
CA GLU A 62 -38.81 -31.41 1.38
C GLU A 62 -40.11 -31.14 2.16
N ASP A 63 -40.38 -29.90 2.56
CA ASP A 63 -41.69 -29.27 2.40
C ASP A 63 -41.79 -27.86 2.99
N SER A 64 -42.48 -27.01 2.23
CA SER A 64 -43.19 -25.79 2.65
C SER A 64 -42.38 -24.49 2.89
N TRP A 65 -42.36 -23.61 1.88
CA TRP A 65 -42.31 -22.16 2.12
C TRP A 65 -43.28 -21.42 1.18
N ARG A 66 -44.54 -21.32 1.61
CA ARG A 66 -45.51 -20.34 1.12
C ARG A 66 -45.58 -19.18 2.11
N GLY A 67 -45.29 -17.98 1.61
CA GLY A 67 -45.98 -16.73 1.93
C GLY A 67 -45.94 -16.21 3.37
N SER A 68 -45.38 -15.02 3.55
CA SER A 68 -46.19 -13.82 3.83
C SER A 68 -45.32 -12.58 3.99
N ARG A 69 -45.62 -11.56 3.16
CA ARG A 69 -45.12 -10.19 3.33
C ARG A 69 -45.90 -9.55 4.49
N ARG A 70 -45.22 -9.20 5.59
CA ARG A 70 -45.78 -8.30 6.60
C ARG A 70 -45.47 -6.84 6.25
N ARG A 71 -46.55 -6.10 5.99
CA ARG A 71 -46.62 -4.66 5.82
C ARG A 71 -46.56 -4.02 7.22
N ARG A 72 -45.63 -3.10 7.46
CA ARG A 72 -45.66 -2.18 8.61
C ARG A 72 -46.78 -1.17 8.39
N GLN A 73 -47.79 -1.16 9.26
CA GLN A 73 -48.71 -0.05 9.44
C GLN A 73 -48.18 0.83 10.58
N GLN A 74 -48.07 2.14 10.32
CA GLN A 74 -47.93 3.18 11.33
C GLN A 74 -49.31 3.85 11.48
N THR A 75 -49.85 3.81 12.69
CA THR A 75 -50.85 4.74 13.25
C THR A 75 -50.13 6.04 13.65
N PRO A 76 -50.77 7.23 13.62
CA PRO A 76 -51.83 7.56 14.58
C PRO A 76 -52.97 8.49 14.07
N GLU A 77 -54.17 8.27 14.63
CA GLU A 77 -55.22 9.29 14.76
C GLU A 77 -55.50 9.45 16.26
N ASN A 78 -55.40 10.68 16.77
CA ASN A 78 -56.44 11.19 17.66
C ASN A 78 -56.47 12.72 17.62
N ARG A 79 -57.71 13.21 17.66
CA ARG A 79 -58.16 14.50 17.15
C ARG A 79 -58.77 15.24 18.32
N GLU A 80 -58.15 16.32 18.78
CA GLU A 80 -58.81 17.33 19.63
C GLU A 80 -59.20 18.54 18.77
N LYS A 81 -60.47 18.93 18.82
CA LYS A 81 -61.00 20.19 18.29
C LYS A 81 -61.31 21.11 19.47
N GLY A 82 -60.55 22.20 19.61
CA GLY A 82 -60.91 23.43 20.31
C GLY A 82 -60.95 24.59 19.32
N GLY A 83 -61.96 25.45 19.41
CA GLY A 83 -62.37 26.34 18.32
C GLY A 83 -61.93 27.81 18.40
N ARG A 84 -62.50 28.55 17.43
CA ARG A 84 -62.73 30.00 17.31
C ARG A 84 -61.63 30.91 16.71
N HIS A 85 -62.07 31.54 15.60
CA HIS A 85 -61.83 32.91 15.11
C HIS A 85 -60.38 33.41 14.94
N ARG A 86 -59.99 33.74 13.69
CA ARG A 86 -59.92 35.14 13.19
C ARG A 86 -59.59 35.17 11.68
N ALA A 87 -59.88 36.31 11.08
CA ALA A 87 -60.08 36.54 9.67
C ALA A 87 -58.81 36.80 8.83
N GLU A 88 -59.01 36.57 7.53
CA GLU A 88 -58.58 37.39 6.38
C GLU A 88 -57.13 37.39 5.86
N ARG A 89 -57.10 37.27 4.51
CA ARG A 89 -56.12 37.73 3.50
C ARG A 89 -54.86 36.89 3.26
N ARG A 90 -54.84 36.24 2.09
CA ARG A 90 -53.96 36.62 0.95
C ARG A 90 -54.10 35.72 -0.28
N SER A 91 -54.45 36.37 -1.40
CA SER A 91 -53.92 36.22 -2.77
C SER A 91 -53.69 34.83 -3.41
N ASN A 92 -54.47 34.57 -4.46
CA ASN A 92 -54.10 34.03 -5.78
C ASN A 92 -52.85 33.11 -5.89
N ARG A 93 -53.10 31.84 -6.20
CA ARG A 93 -52.36 31.13 -7.26
C ARG A 93 -53.24 30.07 -7.90
N ARG A 94 -53.53 30.26 -9.19
CA ARG A 94 -54.16 29.28 -10.08
C ARG A 94 -53.26 28.05 -10.18
N VAL A 95 -53.80 26.88 -9.88
CA VAL A 95 -53.21 25.59 -10.25
C VAL A 95 -53.67 25.29 -11.68
N PRO A 96 -52.77 25.02 -12.64
CA PRO A 96 -53.20 24.59 -13.97
C PRO A 96 -53.70 23.14 -13.92
N GLU A 97 -54.87 22.91 -14.50
CA GLU A 97 -55.48 21.60 -14.69
C GLU A 97 -54.52 20.67 -15.47
N ARG A 98 -54.32 19.44 -14.97
CA ARG A 98 -53.69 18.36 -15.74
C ARG A 98 -54.72 17.84 -16.75
N PRO A 99 -54.38 17.68 -18.04
CA PRO A 99 -55.28 17.03 -18.98
C PRO A 99 -55.47 15.57 -18.57
N SER A 100 -56.73 15.13 -18.55
CA SER A 100 -57.14 13.76 -18.26
C SER A 100 -56.65 12.82 -19.37
N GLY A 101 -55.43 12.30 -19.21
CA GLY A 101 -54.96 11.18 -20.02
C GLY A 101 -55.83 9.96 -19.72
N SER A 102 -56.60 9.50 -20.71
CA SER A 102 -57.37 8.27 -20.68
C SER A 102 -56.52 7.11 -20.12
N ARG A 103 -57.05 6.34 -19.17
CA ARG A 103 -56.37 5.15 -18.66
C ARG A 103 -56.02 4.24 -19.84
N PRO A 104 -54.77 3.75 -19.96
CA PRO A 104 -54.40 2.92 -21.09
C PRO A 104 -55.28 1.69 -21.16
N THR A 105 -55.73 1.31 -22.35
CA THR A 105 -56.53 0.10 -22.54
C THR A 105 -55.71 -1.14 -22.17
N GLU A 106 -56.37 -2.24 -21.83
CA GLU A 106 -55.69 -3.51 -21.49
C GLU A 106 -54.74 -3.97 -22.61
N GLN A 107 -55.11 -3.71 -23.86
CA GLN A 107 -54.29 -3.96 -25.04
C GLN A 107 -53.02 -3.08 -25.09
N GLN A 108 -53.10 -1.82 -24.65
CA GLN A 108 -51.93 -0.92 -24.52
C GLN A 108 -51.00 -1.37 -23.39
N PHE A 109 -51.54 -1.85 -22.27
CA PHE A 109 -50.73 -2.45 -21.20
C PHE A 109 -50.02 -3.73 -21.67
N ARG A 110 -50.71 -4.58 -22.42
CA ARG A 110 -50.13 -5.82 -22.98
C ARG A 110 -49.01 -5.51 -23.98
N ARG A 111 -49.21 -4.53 -24.87
CA ARG A 111 -48.16 -4.07 -25.81
C ARG A 111 -46.94 -3.47 -25.09
N ARG A 112 -47.16 -2.66 -24.04
CA ARG A 112 -46.07 -2.10 -23.23
C ARG A 112 -45.29 -3.17 -22.47
N ARG A 113 -45.96 -4.19 -21.94
CA ARG A 113 -45.31 -5.34 -21.30
C ARG A 113 -44.46 -6.12 -22.30
N ILE A 114 -45.00 -6.45 -23.47
CA ILE A 114 -44.27 -7.15 -24.53
C ILE A 114 -43.04 -6.32 -24.96
N ALA A 115 -43.20 -5.02 -25.20
CA ALA A 115 -42.09 -4.15 -25.57
C ALA A 115 -41.01 -4.08 -24.48
N ALA A 116 -41.39 -3.98 -23.20
CA ALA A 116 -40.45 -4.00 -22.08
C ALA A 116 -39.71 -5.35 -21.96
N THR A 117 -40.40 -6.46 -22.17
CA THR A 117 -39.78 -7.80 -22.16
C THR A 117 -38.82 -7.99 -23.33
N VAL A 118 -39.19 -7.56 -24.53
CA VAL A 118 -38.32 -7.61 -25.73
C VAL A 118 -37.10 -6.72 -25.54
N PHE A 119 -37.28 -5.52 -25.00
CA PHE A 119 -36.16 -4.61 -24.70
C PHE A 119 -35.22 -5.18 -23.63
N ALA A 120 -35.76 -5.79 -22.57
CA ALA A 120 -34.95 -6.47 -21.55
C ALA A 120 -34.20 -7.67 -22.12
N ALA A 121 -34.83 -8.47 -22.99
CA ALA A 121 -34.18 -9.59 -23.67
C ALA A 121 -33.07 -9.12 -24.61
N PHE A 122 -33.29 -8.01 -25.33
CA PHE A 122 -32.28 -7.40 -26.19
C PHE A 122 -31.08 -6.91 -25.38
N LEU A 123 -31.29 -6.23 -24.25
CA LEU A 123 -30.22 -5.81 -23.35
C LEU A 123 -29.40 -6.99 -22.81
N LEU A 124 -30.06 -8.10 -22.44
CA LEU A 124 -29.39 -9.32 -22.01
C LEU A 124 -28.54 -9.95 -23.12
N LEU A 125 -29.06 -9.98 -24.36
CA LEU A 125 -28.31 -10.46 -25.53
C LEU A 125 -27.11 -9.58 -25.85
N CYS A 126 -27.25 -8.25 -25.78
CA CYS A 126 -26.13 -7.32 -25.94
C CYS A 126 -25.08 -7.51 -24.83
N ALA A 127 -25.49 -7.69 -23.58
CA ALA A 127 -24.59 -7.95 -22.45
C ALA A 127 -23.85 -9.29 -22.62
N ALA A 128 -24.54 -10.34 -23.05
CA ALA A 128 -23.94 -11.64 -23.34
C ALA A 128 -22.96 -11.55 -24.53
N GLY A 129 -23.32 -10.84 -25.60
CA GLY A 129 -22.47 -10.62 -26.76
C GLY A 129 -21.19 -9.83 -26.42
N MET A 130 -21.32 -8.76 -25.62
CA MET A 130 -20.18 -8.03 -25.07
C MET A 130 -19.31 -8.93 -24.17
N GLY A 131 -19.93 -9.77 -23.33
CA GLY A 131 -19.21 -10.75 -22.50
C GLY A 131 -18.35 -11.70 -23.34
N VAL A 132 -18.93 -12.29 -24.39
CA VAL A 132 -18.20 -13.22 -25.29
C VAL A 132 -17.09 -12.51 -26.08
N ALA A 133 -17.32 -11.28 -26.54
CA ALA A 133 -16.31 -10.50 -27.25
C ALA A 133 -15.13 -10.14 -26.31
N VAL A 134 -15.43 -9.72 -25.08
CA VAL A 134 -14.41 -9.45 -24.05
C VAL A 134 -13.61 -10.72 -23.74
N GLN A 135 -14.27 -11.86 -23.49
CA GLN A 135 -13.58 -13.14 -23.23
C GLN A 135 -12.64 -13.56 -24.36
N LYS A 136 -13.01 -13.31 -25.62
CA LYS A 136 -12.16 -13.62 -26.79
C LYS A 136 -10.95 -12.70 -26.91
N ILE A 137 -11.08 -11.43 -26.54
CA ILE A 137 -10.01 -10.43 -26.62
C ILE A 137 -9.05 -10.55 -25.42
N THR A 138 -9.59 -10.84 -24.23
CA THR A 138 -8.83 -10.84 -22.97
C THR A 138 -8.43 -12.22 -22.48
N HIS A 139 -8.85 -13.28 -23.16
CA HIS A 139 -8.77 -14.67 -22.68
C HIS A 139 -9.43 -14.90 -21.30
N ALA A 140 -10.34 -14.02 -20.88
CA ALA A 140 -11.00 -14.14 -19.57
C ALA A 140 -11.84 -15.42 -19.50
N ASN A 141 -11.44 -16.32 -18.60
CA ASN A 141 -12.19 -17.51 -18.21
C ASN A 141 -12.70 -17.31 -16.78
N HIS A 142 -13.90 -17.79 -16.46
CA HIS A 142 -14.42 -17.81 -15.10
C HIS A 142 -13.56 -18.66 -14.13
N GLU A 143 -12.78 -19.60 -14.67
CA GLU A 143 -11.81 -20.42 -13.95
C GLU A 143 -10.50 -19.67 -13.65
N ASP A 144 -10.14 -18.66 -14.44
CA ASP A 144 -8.93 -17.86 -14.25
C ASP A 144 -9.20 -16.35 -14.35
N PRO A 145 -9.83 -15.77 -13.31
CA PRO A 145 -10.10 -14.34 -13.27
C PRO A 145 -8.86 -13.50 -12.93
N GLN A 146 -7.65 -14.05 -13.00
CA GLN A 146 -6.39 -13.28 -12.93
C GLN A 146 -5.69 -13.20 -14.28
N ALA A 147 -5.90 -14.17 -15.17
CA ALA A 147 -5.34 -14.19 -16.52
C ALA A 147 -5.54 -12.87 -17.30
N HIS A 148 -6.66 -12.16 -17.09
CA HIS A 148 -6.90 -10.89 -17.80
C HIS A 148 -6.08 -9.71 -17.26
N ASN A 149 -5.57 -9.80 -16.02
CA ASN A 149 -4.65 -8.81 -15.44
C ASN A 149 -3.18 -9.15 -15.71
N THR A 150 -2.93 -10.40 -16.09
CA THR A 150 -1.62 -10.91 -16.46
C THR A 150 -1.37 -10.67 -17.94
N VAL A 151 -0.52 -9.69 -18.24
CA VAL A 151 -0.05 -9.44 -19.60
C VAL A 151 1.46 -9.54 -19.65
N LYS A 152 1.99 -9.82 -20.84
CA LYS A 152 3.40 -9.53 -21.08
C LYS A 152 3.57 -8.02 -21.02
N GLU A 153 4.60 -7.57 -20.30
CA GLU A 153 4.94 -6.16 -20.30
C GLU A 153 5.18 -5.69 -21.76
N PRO A 154 4.68 -4.51 -22.15
CA PRO A 154 4.93 -3.98 -23.49
C PRO A 154 6.44 -3.86 -23.76
N ALA A 155 6.90 -4.46 -24.86
CA ALA A 155 8.33 -4.71 -25.10
C ALA A 155 9.18 -3.42 -25.20
N ASP A 156 8.70 -2.32 -25.80
CA ASP A 156 9.61 -1.22 -26.21
C ASP A 156 9.08 0.21 -25.98
N PHE A 157 8.64 0.52 -24.75
CA PHE A 157 7.94 1.80 -24.47
C PHE A 157 6.78 2.08 -25.44
N ALA A 158 6.36 1.09 -26.21
CA ALA A 158 5.41 1.25 -27.30
C ALA A 158 4.05 1.49 -26.62
N PRO A 159 3.38 2.61 -26.91
CA PRO A 159 2.05 2.82 -26.38
C PRO A 159 1.17 1.69 -26.90
N THR A 160 0.44 1.02 -26.00
CA THR A 160 -0.77 0.31 -26.43
C THR A 160 -1.73 1.36 -26.99
N GLU A 161 -2.49 1.03 -28.05
CA GLU A 161 -3.44 1.97 -28.67
C GLU A 161 -4.17 2.75 -27.57
N ALA A 162 -4.06 4.08 -27.64
CA ALA A 162 -4.49 4.98 -26.60
C ALA A 162 -6.01 4.85 -26.39
N VAL A 163 -6.42 4.03 -25.43
CA VAL A 163 -7.74 4.18 -24.83
C VAL A 163 -7.64 5.43 -23.98
N ALA A 164 -8.37 6.48 -24.37
CA ALA A 164 -8.43 7.72 -23.62
C ALA A 164 -8.71 7.40 -22.14
N ILE A 165 -7.72 7.65 -21.28
CA ILE A 165 -7.92 7.61 -19.84
C ILE A 165 -8.88 8.77 -19.56
N PRO A 166 -10.15 8.53 -19.15
CA PRO A 166 -10.91 9.63 -18.59
C PRO A 166 -10.06 10.16 -17.43
N PRO A 167 -9.78 11.47 -17.36
CA PRO A 167 -9.02 12.03 -16.26
C PRO A 167 -9.57 11.45 -14.96
N ALA A 168 -8.69 11.05 -14.04
CA ALA A 168 -9.09 10.64 -12.70
C ALA A 168 -10.16 11.64 -12.26
N GLY A 169 -11.39 11.16 -12.14
CA GLY A 169 -12.54 12.06 -12.09
C GLY A 169 -12.31 13.08 -10.99
N PRO A 170 -12.60 14.37 -11.19
CA PRO A 170 -12.27 15.46 -10.26
C PRO A 170 -12.95 15.37 -8.88
N ASN A 171 -13.63 14.27 -8.58
CA ASN A 171 -14.17 13.98 -7.27
C ASN A 171 -13.18 13.11 -6.48
N VAL A 172 -12.02 13.67 -6.13
CA VAL A 172 -11.43 13.35 -4.82
C VAL A 172 -12.44 13.89 -3.82
N GLN A 173 -13.40 13.07 -3.42
CA GLN A 173 -14.16 13.36 -2.20
C GLN A 173 -13.12 13.37 -1.09
N VAL A 174 -12.70 14.57 -0.69
CA VAL A 174 -11.82 14.75 0.47
C VAL A 174 -12.65 14.28 1.66
N SER A 175 -12.47 13.01 2.04
CA SER A 175 -12.94 12.50 3.32
C SER A 175 -12.47 13.51 4.38
N PRO A 176 -13.36 14.03 5.24
CA PRO A 176 -12.92 14.93 6.30
C PRO A 176 -11.79 14.26 7.08
N ALA A 177 -10.75 15.02 7.40
CA ALA A 177 -9.61 14.50 8.16
C ALA A 177 -10.11 13.97 9.52
N VAL A 178 -9.92 12.68 9.77
CA VAL A 178 -10.32 12.02 11.03
C VAL A 178 -9.07 11.60 11.76
N ALA A 179 -8.93 12.01 13.03
CA ALA A 179 -7.82 11.57 13.85
C ALA A 179 -7.87 10.05 14.07
N ARG A 180 -6.76 9.35 13.80
CA ARG A 180 -6.59 7.93 14.11
C ARG A 180 -6.65 7.74 15.62
N ILE A 181 -7.46 6.77 16.05
CA ILE A 181 -7.49 6.31 17.42
C ILE A 181 -6.45 5.18 17.57
N PRO A 182 -5.43 5.31 18.45
CA PRO A 182 -4.46 4.25 18.68
C PRO A 182 -5.11 3.01 19.31
N GLN A 183 -4.64 1.82 18.94
CA GLN A 183 -5.09 0.58 19.59
C GLN A 183 -4.52 0.50 21.02
N HIS A 184 -3.26 0.91 21.19
CA HIS A 184 -2.60 1.04 22.47
C HIS A 184 -2.11 2.47 22.69
N PHE A 185 -2.56 3.12 23.77
CA PHE A 185 -2.19 4.49 24.06
C PHE A 185 -0.80 4.57 24.72
N HIS A 186 0.24 4.74 23.91
CA HIS A 186 1.64 4.79 24.35
C HIS A 186 2.35 6.05 23.81
N PRO A 187 2.09 7.24 24.38
CA PRO A 187 2.66 8.48 23.88
C PRO A 187 4.19 8.47 23.94
N ILE A 188 4.81 9.14 22.97
CA ILE A 188 6.26 9.35 22.91
C ILE A 188 6.67 10.13 24.16
N ARG A 189 7.60 9.56 24.94
CA ARG A 189 8.06 10.19 26.19
C ARG A 189 8.74 11.52 25.96
N GLU A 190 9.69 11.55 25.02
CA GLU A 190 10.43 12.76 24.70
C GLU A 190 9.93 13.37 23.38
N VAL A 191 8.70 13.90 23.44
CA VAL A 191 7.97 14.46 22.29
C VAL A 191 8.85 15.41 21.46
N PRO A 192 9.10 15.11 20.17
CA PRO A 192 9.84 16.01 19.28
C PRO A 192 9.10 17.34 19.09
N LYS A 193 9.82 18.45 19.02
CA LYS A 193 9.19 19.75 18.68
C LYS A 193 8.92 19.82 17.18
N ALA A 194 7.99 20.69 16.79
CA ALA A 194 7.74 21.01 15.39
C ALA A 194 9.03 21.39 14.65
N GLY A 195 9.24 20.83 13.46
CA GLY A 195 10.45 21.05 12.65
C GLY A 195 11.68 20.24 13.09
N GLN A 196 11.59 19.39 14.11
CA GLN A 196 12.72 18.56 14.55
C GLN A 196 12.75 17.19 13.88
N ASN A 197 13.97 16.73 13.61
CA ASN A 197 14.30 15.32 13.39
C ASN A 197 14.80 14.75 14.70
N LYS A 198 14.18 13.68 15.18
CA LYS A 198 14.59 13.03 16.43
C LYS A 198 14.67 11.53 16.28
N THR A 199 15.75 10.95 16.78
CA THR A 199 15.87 9.50 16.96
C THR A 199 15.18 9.13 18.26
N LEU A 200 14.26 8.17 18.19
CA LEU A 200 13.50 7.67 19.31
C LEU A 200 13.64 6.15 19.41
N GLU A 201 13.38 5.64 20.60
CA GLU A 201 13.37 4.21 20.88
C GLU A 201 12.05 3.83 21.56
N LEU A 202 11.56 2.64 21.26
CA LEU A 202 10.44 2.02 21.96
C LEU A 202 10.68 0.52 22.10
N LYS A 203 10.00 -0.10 23.06
CA LYS A 203 9.98 -1.56 23.19
C LYS A 203 8.87 -2.12 22.30
N SER A 204 9.24 -2.97 21.34
CA SER A 204 8.30 -3.69 20.47
C SER A 204 8.48 -5.18 20.68
N GLY A 205 7.45 -5.82 21.24
CA GLY A 205 7.58 -7.18 21.78
C GLY A 205 8.72 -7.26 22.81
N LYS A 206 9.74 -8.09 22.53
CA LYS A 206 10.88 -8.29 23.43
C LYS A 206 12.10 -7.42 23.10
N ARG A 207 12.06 -6.66 22.00
CA ARG A 207 13.22 -5.91 21.49
C ARG A 207 13.04 -4.42 21.69
N ASP A 208 14.15 -3.75 21.97
CA ASP A 208 14.22 -2.29 21.86
C ASP A 208 14.45 -1.96 20.38
N ARG A 209 13.60 -1.09 19.85
CA ARG A 209 13.55 -0.72 18.43
C ARG A 209 13.71 0.78 18.28
N ARG A 210 14.44 1.19 17.25
CA ARG A 210 14.77 2.59 16.99
C ARG A 210 14.12 3.07 15.71
N TYR A 211 13.72 4.33 15.68
CA TYR A 211 13.25 5.03 14.48
C TYR A 211 13.61 6.51 14.55
N ILE A 212 13.67 7.16 13.39
CA ILE A 212 13.74 8.62 13.28
C ILE A 212 12.34 9.13 12.99
N ILE A 213 11.94 10.23 13.63
CA ILE A 213 10.72 10.95 13.31
C ILE A 213 11.08 12.38 12.87
N ASN A 214 10.57 12.80 11.72
CA ASN A 214 10.51 14.18 11.27
C ASN A 214 9.11 14.72 11.52
N VAL A 215 9.03 15.80 12.28
CA VAL A 215 7.76 16.47 12.61
C VAL A 215 7.66 17.75 11.79
N PRO A 216 6.61 17.97 10.99
CA PRO A 216 6.52 19.15 10.14
C PRO A 216 6.33 20.42 10.98
N ARG A 217 6.68 21.57 10.40
CA ARG A 217 6.45 22.87 11.06
C ARG A 217 4.94 23.04 11.29
N GLY A 218 4.57 23.47 12.49
CA GLY A 218 3.16 23.66 12.87
C GLY A 218 2.46 22.41 13.39
N ALA A 219 3.11 21.24 13.38
CA ALA A 219 2.59 20.08 14.09
C ALA A 219 2.63 20.33 15.60
N GLN A 220 1.52 20.06 16.26
CA GLN A 220 1.37 20.21 17.69
C GLN A 220 1.02 18.84 18.29
N PRO A 221 1.70 18.40 19.36
CA PRO A 221 1.27 17.22 20.07
C PRO A 221 -0.08 17.47 20.76
N TYR A 222 -0.74 16.41 21.21
CA TYR A 222 -1.90 16.54 22.08
C TYR A 222 -1.54 17.35 23.33
N ASP A 223 -2.32 18.39 23.59
CA ASP A 223 -2.34 19.10 24.85
C ASP A 223 -2.92 18.21 25.96
N LYS A 224 -2.43 18.36 27.19
CA LYS A 224 -3.00 17.68 28.35
C LYS A 224 -4.41 18.16 28.66
N ASN A 225 -4.78 19.35 28.19
CA ASN A 225 -6.12 19.93 28.25
C ASN A 225 -6.93 19.49 27.00
N PRO A 226 -7.90 18.58 27.13
CA PRO A 226 -8.68 18.08 25.99
C PRO A 226 -9.42 19.19 25.22
N GLN A 227 -9.82 20.26 25.90
CA GLN A 227 -10.51 21.41 25.30
C GLN A 227 -9.59 22.20 24.35
N ALA A 228 -8.27 22.16 24.56
CA ALA A 228 -7.29 22.79 23.67
C ALA A 228 -7.03 21.94 22.40
N ASN A 229 -7.29 20.64 22.44
CA ASN A 229 -7.14 19.74 21.30
C ASN A 229 -8.30 19.80 20.30
N ALA A 230 -9.49 20.18 20.78
CA ALA A 230 -10.74 20.06 20.03
C ALA A 230 -11.03 21.21 19.05
N LYS A 231 -10.30 22.35 19.12
CA LYS A 231 -10.65 23.54 18.35
C LYS A 231 -9.75 23.88 17.15
N ASP A 232 -8.46 23.51 17.14
CA ASP A 232 -7.53 24.08 16.13
C ASP A 232 -6.48 23.14 15.52
N GLN A 233 -6.37 21.88 15.97
CA GLN A 233 -5.40 20.94 15.38
C GLN A 233 -6.03 20.16 14.23
N LYS A 234 -5.50 20.34 13.01
CA LYS A 234 -5.86 19.50 11.86
C LYS A 234 -5.05 18.21 11.89
N PRO A 235 -5.69 17.02 11.79
CA PRO A 235 -4.96 15.78 11.68
C PRO A 235 -3.95 15.80 10.52
N LEU A 236 -2.76 15.27 10.77
CA LEU A 236 -1.61 15.32 9.86
C LEU A 236 -1.44 13.98 9.13
N PRO A 237 -1.09 13.99 7.84
CA PRO A 237 -0.61 12.79 7.16
C PRO A 237 0.60 12.18 7.87
N LEU A 238 0.74 10.86 7.75
CA LEU A 238 1.87 10.10 8.26
C LEU A 238 2.47 9.26 7.15
N ILE A 239 3.79 9.32 6.97
CA ILE A 239 4.52 8.51 5.99
C ILE A 239 5.56 7.66 6.72
N PHE A 240 5.52 6.35 6.52
CA PHE A 240 6.62 5.44 6.87
C PHE A 240 7.56 5.28 5.68
N ALA A 241 8.86 5.37 5.90
CA ALA A 241 9.90 5.24 4.88
C ALA A 241 10.97 4.23 5.32
N PHE A 242 11.03 3.09 4.62
CA PHE A 242 11.88 1.94 4.97
C PHE A 242 13.14 1.86 4.10
N HIS A 243 14.31 1.86 4.75
CA HIS A 243 15.62 1.80 4.09
C HIS A 243 15.89 0.45 3.42
N GLY A 244 16.83 0.40 2.48
CA GLY A 244 17.28 -0.83 1.83
C GLY A 244 18.19 -1.70 2.70
N TYR A 245 18.52 -2.91 2.24
CA TYR A 245 19.39 -3.82 2.99
C TYR A 245 20.78 -3.19 3.22
N ARG A 246 21.30 -3.29 4.44
CA ARG A 246 22.57 -2.70 4.93
C ARG A 246 22.57 -1.17 5.02
N GLU A 247 21.47 -0.51 4.69
CA GLU A 247 21.34 0.93 4.89
C GLU A 247 20.88 1.27 6.32
N GLN A 248 21.01 2.56 6.67
CA GLN A 248 20.51 3.12 7.93
C GLN A 248 19.27 3.96 7.63
N ALA A 249 18.40 4.12 8.64
CA ALA A 249 17.27 5.05 8.58
C ALA A 249 17.71 6.49 8.24
N THR A 250 18.91 6.90 8.65
CA THR A 250 19.48 8.22 8.31
C THR A 250 19.82 8.37 6.83
N GLN A 251 20.23 7.29 6.15
CA GLN A 251 20.47 7.31 4.69
C GLN A 251 19.15 7.48 3.95
N MET A 252 18.12 6.69 4.29
CA MET A 252 16.77 6.84 3.73
C MET A 252 16.22 8.25 3.92
N ALA A 253 16.39 8.84 5.11
CA ALA A 253 15.96 10.23 5.35
C ALA A 253 16.67 11.25 4.44
N ARG A 254 17.95 11.04 4.13
CA ARG A 254 18.74 11.94 3.27
C ARG A 254 18.39 11.82 1.79
N TYR A 255 18.42 10.60 1.22
CA TYR A 255 18.25 10.44 -0.23
C TYR A 255 16.79 10.60 -0.67
N THR A 256 15.82 10.28 0.18
CA THR A 256 14.40 10.47 -0.17
C THR A 256 13.99 11.94 -0.05
N GLY A 257 14.57 12.70 0.89
CA GLY A 257 14.17 14.08 1.14
C GLY A 257 12.68 14.24 1.47
N LEU A 258 12.02 13.20 2.00
CA LEU A 258 10.59 13.26 2.35
C LEU A 258 10.33 14.18 3.54
N ALA A 259 11.34 14.38 4.40
CA ALA A 259 11.30 15.33 5.50
C ALA A 259 11.11 16.77 4.97
N GLY A 260 10.17 17.52 5.55
CA GLY A 260 9.82 18.88 5.11
C GLY A 260 8.55 19.00 4.28
N LYS A 261 7.91 17.88 3.93
CA LYS A 261 6.51 17.86 3.45
C LYS A 261 5.55 18.15 4.63
N LYS A 262 4.29 18.51 4.34
CA LYS A 262 3.24 18.76 5.37
C LYS A 262 2.72 17.45 6.01
N ALA A 263 3.63 16.54 6.36
CA ALA A 263 3.36 15.21 6.91
C ALA A 263 4.37 14.89 8.03
N ILE A 264 3.96 14.09 9.01
CA ILE A 264 4.90 13.41 9.91
C ILE A 264 5.58 12.31 9.08
N VAL A 265 6.90 12.24 9.12
CA VAL A 265 7.64 11.17 8.42
C VAL A 265 8.43 10.36 9.43
N VAL A 266 8.22 9.05 9.40
CA VAL A 266 8.90 8.09 10.26
C VAL A 266 9.84 7.25 9.40
N TYR A 267 11.09 7.15 9.82
CA TYR A 267 12.12 6.29 9.23
C TYR A 267 12.52 5.23 10.25
N PRO A 268 11.86 4.05 10.26
CA PRO A 268 12.19 2.98 11.18
C PRO A 268 13.58 2.38 10.86
N GLN A 269 14.28 1.87 11.89
CA GLN A 269 15.54 1.15 11.73
C GLN A 269 15.30 -0.37 11.82
N GLY A 270 15.65 -1.09 10.76
CA GLY A 270 15.61 -2.56 10.72
C GLY A 270 16.70 -3.17 11.60
N ILE A 271 16.40 -4.31 12.24
CA ILE A 271 17.42 -5.07 12.99
C ILE A 271 18.36 -5.74 12.01
N GLY A 272 19.68 -5.61 12.25
CA GLY A 272 20.69 -6.07 11.28
C GLY A 272 20.62 -5.32 9.95
N ASN A 273 20.01 -4.12 9.93
CA ASN A 273 19.79 -3.30 8.74
C ASN A 273 19.02 -4.03 7.64
N ALA A 274 18.06 -4.85 8.05
CA ALA A 274 17.17 -5.58 7.16
C ALA A 274 15.74 -5.58 7.72
N TRP A 275 14.79 -5.84 6.83
CA TRP A 275 13.37 -6.01 7.11
C TRP A 275 12.97 -7.45 6.85
N GLU A 276 12.07 -7.98 7.70
CA GLU A 276 11.51 -9.31 7.52
C GLU A 276 10.84 -9.50 6.15
N GLY A 277 10.86 -10.74 5.66
CA GLY A 277 10.36 -11.09 4.33
C GLY A 277 11.47 -11.50 3.37
N ALA A 278 12.68 -10.97 3.57
CA ALA A 278 13.90 -11.38 2.86
C ALA A 278 14.66 -12.52 3.57
N PRO A 279 15.41 -13.36 2.85
CA PRO A 279 16.10 -14.53 3.41
C PRO A 279 17.21 -14.16 4.42
N TYR A 280 17.86 -13.00 4.24
CA TYR A 280 18.91 -12.48 5.11
C TYR A 280 18.39 -11.72 6.34
N ALA A 281 17.07 -11.56 6.50
CA ALA A 281 16.51 -10.85 7.63
C ALA A 281 16.66 -11.65 8.94
N GLN A 282 17.19 -11.00 9.97
CA GLN A 282 17.32 -11.60 11.31
C GLN A 282 15.97 -11.69 12.03
N VAL A 283 15.05 -10.78 11.68
CA VAL A 283 13.71 -10.66 12.24
C VAL A 283 12.72 -11.39 11.33
N LYS A 284 11.76 -12.10 11.92
CA LYS A 284 10.78 -12.97 11.23
C LYS A 284 9.43 -12.92 11.94
N HIS A 285 8.44 -13.67 11.48
CA HIS A 285 7.17 -13.93 12.19
C HIS A 285 6.34 -12.68 12.56
N GLY A 286 6.34 -11.66 11.70
CA GLY A 286 5.53 -10.45 11.86
C GLY A 286 6.07 -9.48 12.93
N GLU A 287 7.33 -9.63 13.31
CA GLU A 287 7.96 -8.79 14.33
C GLU A 287 8.20 -7.35 13.85
N ASP A 288 8.57 -7.13 12.58
CA ASP A 288 8.67 -5.77 12.03
C ASP A 288 7.28 -5.20 11.73
N VAL A 289 6.32 -6.04 11.32
CA VAL A 289 4.91 -5.64 11.17
C VAL A 289 4.36 -5.16 12.51
N ARG A 290 4.65 -5.86 13.62
CA ARG A 290 4.33 -5.38 14.97
C ARG A 290 5.05 -4.08 15.31
N PHE A 291 6.32 -3.94 14.97
CA PHE A 291 7.05 -2.69 15.19
C PHE A 291 6.40 -1.51 14.47
N VAL A 292 5.92 -1.68 13.24
CA VAL A 292 5.16 -0.65 12.53
C VAL A 292 3.88 -0.28 13.28
N ARG A 293 3.10 -1.26 13.77
CA ARG A 293 1.91 -0.99 14.60
C ARG A 293 2.25 -0.22 15.88
N ASP A 294 3.30 -0.62 16.58
CA ASP A 294 3.72 0.00 17.84
C ASP A 294 4.15 1.46 17.63
N VAL A 295 4.88 1.75 16.53
CA VAL A 295 5.25 3.13 16.18
C VAL A 295 4.02 3.92 15.75
N LEU A 296 3.12 3.34 14.94
CA LEU A 296 1.89 3.99 14.52
C LEU A 296 1.03 4.39 15.72
N ASP A 297 0.89 3.50 16.70
CA ASP A 297 0.19 3.77 17.96
C ASP A 297 0.89 4.83 18.80
N ALA A 298 2.23 4.78 18.93
CA ALA A 298 2.96 5.78 19.69
C ALA A 298 2.85 7.19 19.08
N VAL A 299 2.95 7.30 17.76
CA VAL A 299 2.79 8.58 17.04
C VAL A 299 1.33 9.05 17.13
N SER A 300 0.34 8.18 16.94
CA SER A 300 -1.09 8.51 17.04
C SER A 300 -1.53 8.84 18.47
N SER A 301 -0.80 8.38 19.49
CA SER A 301 -1.01 8.76 20.89
C SER A 301 -0.40 10.13 21.23
N THR A 302 0.50 10.63 20.38
CA THR A 302 1.25 11.87 20.62
C THR A 302 0.72 13.02 19.76
N TYR A 303 0.33 12.74 18.52
CA TYR A 303 -0.14 13.72 17.53
C TYR A 303 -1.48 13.29 16.94
N GLN A 304 -2.27 14.26 16.46
CA GLN A 304 -3.42 13.97 15.61
C GLN A 304 -2.93 13.49 14.24
N VAL A 305 -2.83 12.17 14.06
CA VAL A 305 -2.56 11.54 12.77
C VAL A 305 -3.87 11.37 12.02
N ASP A 306 -3.92 11.74 10.75
CA ASP A 306 -5.09 11.52 9.91
C ASP A 306 -5.18 10.04 9.48
N ALA A 307 -6.21 9.34 9.95
CA ALA A 307 -6.46 7.93 9.65
C ALA A 307 -6.63 7.64 8.14
N ASN A 308 -7.02 8.64 7.35
CA ASN A 308 -7.22 8.51 5.92
C ASN A 308 -5.96 8.86 5.11
N ARG A 309 -4.87 9.26 5.77
CA ARG A 309 -3.62 9.72 5.13
C ARG A 309 -2.38 9.12 5.81
N ILE A 310 -2.40 7.80 5.99
CA ILE A 310 -1.25 7.01 6.47
C ILE A 310 -0.67 6.24 5.30
N TYR A 311 0.61 6.41 5.03
CA TYR A 311 1.27 5.90 3.84
C TYR A 311 2.55 5.16 4.17
N ALA A 312 2.99 4.28 3.28
CA ALA A 312 4.26 3.58 3.42
C ALA A 312 5.02 3.52 2.09
N THR A 313 6.31 3.82 2.15
CA THR A 313 7.26 3.71 1.04
C THR A 313 8.58 3.12 1.48
N GLY A 314 9.35 2.61 0.53
CA GLY A 314 10.61 1.94 0.84
C GLY A 314 11.41 1.61 -0.40
N MET A 315 12.71 1.42 -0.19
CA MET A 315 13.66 1.07 -1.25
C MET A 315 14.14 -0.38 -1.10
N SER A 316 14.34 -1.13 -2.19
CA SER A 316 15.03 -2.43 -2.15
C SER A 316 14.35 -3.41 -1.18
N ASN A 317 15.07 -3.93 -0.19
CA ASN A 317 14.50 -4.70 0.92
C ASN A 317 13.35 -3.97 1.64
N GLY A 318 13.46 -2.66 1.86
CA GLY A 318 12.40 -1.84 2.44
C GLY A 318 11.20 -1.70 1.52
N GLY A 319 11.40 -1.67 0.21
CA GLY A 319 10.32 -1.73 -0.79
C GLY A 319 9.61 -3.09 -0.79
N GLY A 320 10.37 -4.17 -0.64
CA GLY A 320 9.81 -5.50 -0.37
C GLY A 320 8.98 -5.50 0.91
N PHE A 321 9.49 -4.93 1.99
CA PHE A 321 8.73 -4.82 3.24
C PHE A 321 7.44 -3.98 3.09
N VAL A 322 7.43 -2.94 2.25
CA VAL A 322 6.20 -2.22 1.87
C VAL A 322 5.20 -3.15 1.18
N GLY A 323 5.64 -4.01 0.26
CA GLY A 323 4.80 -5.07 -0.32
C GLY A 323 4.21 -6.01 0.73
N LYS A 324 5.00 -6.36 1.77
CA LYS A 324 4.53 -7.18 2.90
C LYS A 324 3.44 -6.47 3.70
N LEU A 325 3.65 -5.20 4.01
CA LEU A 325 2.64 -4.38 4.71
C LEU A 325 1.35 -4.26 3.88
N ALA A 326 1.46 -4.13 2.55
CA ALA A 326 0.30 -4.11 1.66
C ALA A 326 -0.51 -5.42 1.68
N CYS A 327 0.13 -6.55 2.03
CA CYS A 327 -0.52 -7.84 2.20
C CYS A 327 -1.11 -8.05 3.61
N GLU A 328 -0.46 -7.54 4.66
CA GLU A 328 -0.78 -7.85 6.06
C GLU A 328 -1.50 -6.73 6.83
N MET A 329 -1.39 -5.49 6.35
CA MET A 329 -1.95 -4.30 6.99
C MET A 329 -2.70 -3.36 6.01
N PRO A 330 -3.48 -3.86 5.02
CA PRO A 330 -4.18 -2.96 4.08
C PRO A 330 -5.19 -2.04 4.78
N ASP A 331 -5.67 -2.42 5.96
CA ASP A 331 -6.63 -1.64 6.76
C ASP A 331 -6.01 -0.49 7.58
N GLU A 332 -4.70 -0.28 7.56
CA GLU A 332 -4.05 0.81 8.31
C GLU A 332 -3.54 1.92 7.38
N PHE A 333 -3.35 1.64 6.09
CA PHE A 333 -2.72 2.55 5.14
C PHE A 333 -3.69 2.96 4.03
N ALA A 334 -3.51 4.18 3.54
CA ALA A 334 -4.25 4.79 2.44
C ALA A 334 -3.61 4.54 1.07
N ALA A 335 -2.27 4.40 1.02
CA ALA A 335 -1.54 4.01 -0.17
C ALA A 335 -0.15 3.47 0.20
N PHE A 336 0.38 2.62 -0.68
CA PHE A 336 1.74 2.07 -0.62
C PHE A 336 2.50 2.45 -1.89
N ALA A 337 3.80 2.74 -1.77
CA ALA A 337 4.65 3.00 -2.92
C ALA A 337 6.04 2.38 -2.75
N ALA A 338 6.38 1.38 -3.55
CA ALA A 338 7.64 0.66 -3.46
C ALA A 338 8.60 1.10 -4.57
N VAL A 339 9.90 1.18 -4.25
CA VAL A 339 10.95 1.65 -5.17
C VAL A 339 12.08 0.63 -5.24
N SER A 340 12.43 0.18 -6.44
CA SER A 340 13.46 -0.84 -6.67
C SER A 340 13.28 -2.06 -5.76
N ALA A 341 12.05 -2.53 -5.55
CA ALA A 341 11.67 -3.39 -4.44
C ALA A 341 12.10 -4.87 -4.60
N ALA A 342 12.49 -5.49 -3.49
CA ALA A 342 12.87 -6.91 -3.45
C ALA A 342 11.73 -7.82 -2.97
N TYR A 343 10.99 -8.40 -3.90
CA TYR A 343 9.78 -9.20 -3.64
C TYR A 343 10.06 -10.70 -3.37
N TYR A 344 10.87 -10.98 -2.34
CA TYR A 344 11.11 -12.34 -1.85
C TYR A 344 9.84 -13.04 -1.36
N SER A 345 9.90 -14.36 -1.22
CA SER A 345 8.75 -15.17 -0.80
C SER A 345 8.05 -14.69 0.49
N GLY A 346 8.82 -14.29 1.50
CA GLY A 346 8.29 -13.78 2.76
C GLY A 346 7.60 -12.42 2.66
N THR A 347 7.81 -11.69 1.56
CA THR A 347 7.15 -10.42 1.23
C THR A 347 5.70 -10.65 0.82
N TRP A 348 5.43 -11.59 -0.09
CA TRP A 348 4.11 -11.72 -0.72
C TRP A 348 3.28 -12.90 -0.20
N ARG A 349 3.86 -13.81 0.60
CA ARG A 349 3.19 -15.04 1.07
C ARG A 349 1.84 -14.80 1.75
N ALA A 350 1.66 -13.66 2.44
CA ALA A 350 0.39 -13.32 3.07
C ALA A 350 -0.72 -12.98 2.07
N CYS A 351 -0.37 -12.54 0.85
CA CYS A 351 -1.29 -12.35 -0.26
C CYS A 351 -1.52 -13.63 -1.08
N ALA A 352 -0.59 -14.58 -1.08
CA ALA A 352 -0.67 -15.76 -1.95
C ALA A 352 -1.85 -16.69 -1.64
N GLU A 353 -2.29 -17.42 -2.66
CA GLU A 353 -3.18 -18.57 -2.54
C GLU A 353 -2.53 -19.72 -1.77
N LYS A 354 -3.36 -20.60 -1.21
CA LYS A 354 -2.88 -21.75 -0.43
C LYS A 354 -2.13 -22.71 -1.37
N GLY A 355 -0.93 -23.14 -0.95
CA GLY A 355 -0.10 -24.07 -1.73
C GLY A 355 0.89 -23.40 -2.68
N ALA A 356 0.94 -22.06 -2.73
CA ALA A 356 1.96 -21.34 -3.48
C ALA A 356 3.38 -21.78 -3.07
N ASP A 357 4.18 -22.14 -4.08
CA ASP A 357 5.57 -22.59 -3.90
C ASP A 357 6.52 -21.38 -3.86
N PRO A 358 7.22 -21.12 -2.74
CA PRO A 358 8.23 -20.06 -2.64
C PRO A 358 9.35 -20.14 -3.67
N LYS A 359 9.62 -21.34 -4.20
CA LYS A 359 10.68 -21.58 -5.20
C LYS A 359 10.18 -21.48 -6.64
N LYS A 360 8.90 -21.18 -6.83
CA LYS A 360 8.30 -20.90 -8.15
C LYS A 360 7.45 -19.63 -8.07
N PRO A 361 8.06 -18.47 -7.76
CA PRO A 361 7.32 -17.22 -7.64
C PRO A 361 6.48 -16.91 -8.89
N GLN A 362 6.95 -17.29 -10.08
CA GLN A 362 6.24 -17.10 -11.34
C GLN A 362 4.90 -17.84 -11.47
N ASP A 363 4.67 -18.88 -10.67
CA ASP A 363 3.42 -19.65 -10.65
C ASP A 363 2.45 -19.14 -9.57
N VAL A 364 2.86 -18.13 -8.78
CA VAL A 364 2.09 -17.64 -7.64
C VAL A 364 0.87 -16.87 -8.12
N ARG A 365 -0.24 -17.09 -7.42
CA ARG A 365 -1.48 -16.30 -7.53
C ARG A 365 -1.78 -15.62 -6.21
N PHE A 366 -2.34 -14.42 -6.25
CA PHE A 366 -2.76 -13.72 -5.04
C PHE A 366 -4.25 -13.95 -4.77
N LYS A 367 -4.60 -14.34 -3.55
CA LYS A 367 -6.02 -14.41 -3.16
C LYS A 367 -6.64 -13.03 -3.24
N ARG A 368 -7.88 -12.93 -3.74
CA ARG A 368 -8.68 -11.69 -3.63
C ARG A 368 -8.84 -11.32 -2.16
N GLY A 369 -8.83 -10.02 -1.85
CA GLY A 369 -8.98 -9.57 -0.48
C GLY A 369 -8.98 -8.06 -0.34
N LYS A 370 -8.98 -7.61 0.93
CA LYS A 370 -8.76 -6.20 1.25
C LYS A 370 -7.41 -5.74 0.69
N THR A 371 -7.45 -4.59 0.05
CA THR A 371 -6.34 -3.96 -0.68
C THR A 371 -6.43 -2.45 -0.51
N THR A 372 -5.33 -1.81 -0.91
CA THR A 372 -5.09 -0.39 -0.81
C THR A 372 -4.35 0.03 -2.09
N PRO A 373 -4.48 1.27 -2.58
CA PRO A 373 -3.71 1.75 -3.72
C PRO A 373 -2.21 1.43 -3.61
N TYR A 374 -1.62 0.99 -4.72
CA TYR A 374 -0.23 0.54 -4.78
C TYR A 374 0.49 1.09 -6.00
N LEU A 375 1.64 1.71 -5.77
CA LEU A 375 2.58 2.16 -6.79
C LEU A 375 3.87 1.34 -6.70
N ASP A 376 4.30 0.77 -7.82
CA ASP A 376 5.67 0.26 -7.99
C ASP A 376 6.49 1.17 -8.91
N ILE A 377 7.77 1.35 -8.60
CA ILE A 377 8.74 2.09 -9.42
C ILE A 377 10.02 1.27 -9.49
N HIS A 378 10.42 0.84 -10.68
CA HIS A 378 11.61 -0.02 -10.83
C HIS A 378 12.42 0.28 -12.08
N GLY A 379 13.74 0.21 -11.96
CA GLY A 379 14.69 0.40 -13.06
C GLY A 379 14.84 -0.87 -13.90
N ARG A 380 14.72 -0.77 -15.22
CA ARG A 380 14.90 -1.94 -16.11
C ARG A 380 16.36 -2.42 -16.19
N LYS A 381 17.33 -1.59 -15.80
CA LYS A 381 18.76 -1.94 -15.78
C LYS A 381 19.27 -2.31 -14.39
N ASP A 382 18.36 -2.54 -13.44
CA ASP A 382 18.70 -2.93 -12.07
C ASP A 382 19.47 -4.26 -12.08
N GLN A 383 20.75 -4.23 -11.67
CA GLN A 383 21.63 -5.41 -11.63
C GLN A 383 21.68 -6.04 -10.23
N THR A 384 20.94 -5.49 -9.27
CA THR A 384 20.93 -5.98 -7.88
C THR A 384 19.68 -6.78 -7.61
N ILE A 385 18.52 -6.21 -7.94
CA ILE A 385 17.19 -6.83 -7.91
C ILE A 385 16.62 -6.69 -9.31
N HIS A 386 16.83 -7.73 -10.13
CA HIS A 386 16.50 -7.68 -11.54
C HIS A 386 15.03 -7.37 -11.76
N TYR A 387 14.76 -6.50 -12.72
CA TYR A 387 13.43 -6.04 -13.05
C TYR A 387 12.43 -7.19 -13.32
N GLY A 388 12.88 -8.22 -14.04
CA GLY A 388 12.10 -9.41 -14.38
C GLY A 388 12.06 -10.49 -13.29
N GLY A 389 12.63 -10.23 -12.10
CA GLY A 389 12.75 -11.23 -11.04
C GLY A 389 14.01 -12.09 -11.19
N GLY A 390 14.16 -13.06 -10.29
CA GLY A 390 15.25 -14.03 -10.32
C GLY A 390 15.63 -14.55 -8.94
N GLU A 391 16.85 -15.04 -8.82
CA GLU A 391 17.38 -15.61 -7.58
C GLU A 391 18.46 -14.70 -6.98
N ARG A 392 18.42 -14.49 -5.66
CA ARG A 392 19.50 -13.84 -4.92
C ARG A 392 19.47 -14.27 -3.46
N TYR A 393 20.64 -14.52 -2.87
CA TYR A 393 20.76 -15.05 -1.50
C TYR A 393 20.02 -16.39 -1.32
N GLU A 394 20.12 -17.28 -2.32
CA GLU A 394 19.52 -18.63 -2.33
C GLU A 394 17.98 -18.62 -2.22
N ASP A 395 17.35 -17.48 -2.53
CA ASP A 395 15.90 -17.35 -2.59
C ASP A 395 15.45 -16.66 -3.88
N GLU A 396 14.33 -17.15 -4.38
CA GLU A 396 13.66 -16.65 -5.57
C GLU A 396 12.81 -15.42 -5.19
N TYR A 397 12.76 -14.44 -6.07
CA TYR A 397 11.95 -13.23 -5.91
C TYR A 397 11.17 -12.90 -7.19
N LEU A 398 9.96 -12.37 -7.01
CA LEU A 398 9.11 -11.90 -8.11
C LEU A 398 9.74 -10.70 -8.81
N GLY A 399 9.50 -10.58 -10.12
CA GLY A 399 9.77 -9.35 -10.84
C GLY A 399 8.85 -8.21 -10.39
N ALA A 400 9.30 -6.96 -10.59
CA ALA A 400 8.56 -5.79 -10.14
C ALA A 400 7.20 -5.65 -10.84
N PHE A 401 7.22 -5.77 -12.18
CA PHE A 401 6.01 -5.76 -13.00
C PHE A 401 5.08 -6.93 -12.67
N GLU A 402 5.64 -8.10 -12.37
CA GLU A 402 4.87 -9.29 -11.99
C GLU A 402 4.17 -9.11 -10.64
N PHE A 403 4.85 -8.57 -9.64
CA PHE A 403 4.23 -8.26 -8.36
C PHE A 403 3.06 -7.26 -8.54
N ALA A 404 3.24 -6.21 -9.35
CA ALA A 404 2.17 -5.24 -9.64
C ALA A 404 0.94 -5.90 -10.30
N GLN A 405 1.14 -6.83 -11.24
CA GLN A 405 0.06 -7.60 -11.86
C GLN A 405 -0.70 -8.48 -10.85
N LEU A 406 0.02 -9.21 -10.01
CA LEU A 406 -0.58 -10.02 -8.96
C LEU A 406 -1.36 -9.15 -7.96
N TYR A 407 -0.83 -7.99 -7.63
CA TYR A 407 -1.51 -7.01 -6.77
C TYR A 407 -2.76 -6.42 -7.43
N ALA A 408 -2.74 -6.13 -8.74
CA ALA A 408 -3.92 -5.72 -9.51
C ALA A 408 -5.02 -6.81 -9.50
N GLY A 409 -4.63 -8.08 -9.67
CA GLY A 409 -5.52 -9.23 -9.50
C GLY A 409 -6.17 -9.29 -8.11
N ARG A 410 -5.38 -9.03 -7.08
CA ARG A 410 -5.87 -8.92 -5.69
C ARG A 410 -6.84 -7.75 -5.51
N ALA A 411 -6.53 -6.60 -6.11
CA ALA A 411 -7.31 -5.36 -6.09
C ALA A 411 -8.56 -5.39 -7.00
N ARG A 412 -8.84 -6.54 -7.62
CA ARG A 412 -10.01 -6.79 -8.48
C ARG A 412 -10.06 -5.89 -9.72
N CYS A 413 -8.90 -5.45 -10.20
CA CYS A 413 -8.83 -4.77 -11.49
C CYS A 413 -9.31 -5.69 -12.61
N VAL A 414 -9.91 -5.11 -13.64
CA VAL A 414 -10.42 -5.85 -14.80
C VAL A 414 -10.14 -5.12 -16.10
N GLY A 415 -9.77 -5.86 -17.13
CA GLY A 415 -9.35 -5.33 -18.43
C GLY A 415 -7.83 -5.29 -18.60
N ALA A 416 -7.40 -5.06 -19.84
CA ALA A 416 -5.98 -4.96 -20.17
C ALA A 416 -5.38 -3.69 -19.53
N PRO A 417 -4.15 -3.75 -19.00
CA PRO A 417 -3.50 -2.57 -18.47
C PRO A 417 -3.16 -1.58 -19.58
N ILE A 418 -3.20 -0.30 -19.23
CA ILE A 418 -2.93 0.82 -20.12
C ILE A 418 -1.47 1.21 -19.94
N ALA A 419 -0.69 1.15 -21.02
CA ALA A 419 0.71 1.52 -21.02
C ALA A 419 0.90 2.87 -21.69
N THR A 420 1.33 3.86 -20.90
CA THR A 420 1.59 5.22 -21.35
C THR A 420 3.09 5.50 -21.33
N ARG A 421 3.63 5.95 -22.46
CA ARG A 421 4.98 6.52 -22.51
C ARG A 421 4.93 7.92 -21.88
N VAL A 422 5.51 8.07 -20.69
CA VAL A 422 5.57 9.37 -19.97
C VAL A 422 6.72 10.21 -20.50
N THR A 423 7.87 9.58 -20.71
CA THR A 423 9.06 10.15 -21.37
C THR A 423 9.73 9.06 -22.21
N ASP A 424 10.81 9.37 -22.91
CA ASP A 424 11.60 8.37 -23.65
C ASP A 424 12.25 7.30 -22.76
N ALA A 425 12.34 7.56 -21.45
CA ALA A 425 12.92 6.65 -20.47
C ALA A 425 11.90 6.09 -19.47
N VAL A 426 10.66 6.56 -19.47
CA VAL A 426 9.66 6.22 -18.44
C VAL A 426 8.37 5.73 -19.07
N GLN A 427 7.99 4.50 -18.71
CA GLN A 427 6.72 3.90 -19.04
C GLN A 427 5.88 3.78 -17.78
N ARG A 428 4.65 4.26 -17.85
CA ARG A 428 3.63 4.04 -16.82
C ARG A 428 2.67 2.95 -17.28
N VAL A 429 2.41 1.99 -16.43
CA VAL A 429 1.39 0.96 -16.64
C VAL A 429 0.35 1.06 -15.54
N GLN A 430 -0.93 1.13 -15.92
CA GLN A 430 -2.05 1.24 -14.99
C GLN A 430 -3.09 0.15 -15.28
N TRP A 431 -3.58 -0.53 -14.24
CA TRP A 431 -4.66 -1.51 -14.38
C TRP A 431 -6.02 -0.80 -14.20
N PRO A 432 -6.94 -0.90 -15.18
CA PRO A 432 -8.23 -0.22 -15.08
C PRO A 432 -9.23 -1.00 -14.21
N HIS A 433 -10.32 -0.31 -13.87
CA HIS A 433 -11.51 -0.90 -13.24
C HIS A 433 -11.22 -1.73 -11.97
N CYS A 434 -10.27 -1.26 -11.15
CA CYS A 434 -10.02 -1.81 -9.82
C CYS A 434 -11.22 -1.60 -8.89
N GLY A 435 -11.16 -2.19 -7.69
CA GLY A 435 -12.13 -1.94 -6.63
C GLY A 435 -12.34 -0.44 -6.35
N GLN A 436 -13.44 -0.08 -5.69
CA GLN A 436 -13.73 1.32 -5.37
C GLN A 436 -12.55 2.00 -4.66
N HIS A 437 -12.16 3.18 -5.16
CA HIS A 437 -11.03 3.98 -4.68
C HIS A 437 -9.65 3.29 -4.76
N MET A 438 -9.52 2.21 -5.52
CA MET A 438 -8.25 1.50 -5.73
C MET A 438 -7.58 1.95 -7.03
N GLU A 439 -6.26 2.12 -6.98
CA GLU A 439 -5.40 2.28 -8.14
C GLU A 439 -4.18 1.38 -7.98
N VAL A 440 -3.81 0.67 -9.04
CA VAL A 440 -2.54 -0.06 -9.12
C VAL A 440 -1.77 0.47 -10.31
N MET A 441 -0.55 0.93 -10.05
CA MET A 441 0.32 1.56 -11.02
C MET A 441 1.74 0.99 -10.93
N HIS A 442 2.38 0.89 -12.09
CA HIS A 442 3.78 0.51 -12.24
C HIS A 442 4.53 1.54 -13.09
N LEU A 443 5.71 1.98 -12.65
CA LEU A 443 6.61 2.83 -13.41
C LEU A 443 7.89 2.07 -13.76
N ALA A 444 8.05 1.75 -15.03
CA ALA A 444 9.27 1.15 -15.57
C ALA A 444 10.23 2.25 -16.06
N ILE A 445 11.44 2.29 -15.50
CA ILE A 445 12.45 3.30 -15.82
C ILE A 445 13.56 2.64 -16.65
N GLY A 446 13.59 2.89 -17.95
CA GLY A 446 14.39 2.13 -18.92
C GLY A 446 15.90 2.27 -18.74
N ASP A 447 16.36 3.41 -18.27
CA ASP A 447 17.78 3.70 -18.09
C ASP A 447 18.25 3.61 -16.65
N ALA A 448 17.36 3.52 -15.65
CA ALA A 448 17.74 3.40 -14.24
C ALA A 448 18.09 1.96 -13.83
N GLY A 449 19.01 1.86 -12.88
CA GLY A 449 19.38 0.63 -12.18
C GLY A 449 18.78 0.54 -10.78
N HIS A 450 19.50 -0.10 -9.84
CA HIS A 450 19.11 -0.21 -8.43
C HIS A 450 19.34 1.10 -7.66
N THR A 451 18.33 1.98 -7.63
CA THR A 451 18.48 3.29 -6.99
C THR A 451 17.14 3.88 -6.54
N TRP A 452 17.19 4.91 -5.71
CA TRP A 452 16.03 5.79 -5.52
C TRP A 452 16.07 6.84 -6.64
N MET A 453 15.21 6.70 -7.66
CA MET A 453 15.29 7.51 -8.88
C MET A 453 15.30 9.01 -8.58
N GLY A 454 16.23 9.73 -9.19
CA GLY A 454 16.40 11.18 -9.02
C GLY A 454 17.04 11.63 -7.70
N GLU A 455 17.53 10.72 -6.85
CA GLU A 455 18.28 11.12 -5.66
C GLU A 455 19.65 11.75 -6.02
N ARG A 456 20.15 12.62 -5.14
CA ARG A 456 21.36 13.43 -5.39
C ARG A 456 22.53 13.16 -4.42
N THR A 457 22.35 12.31 -3.43
CA THR A 457 23.31 12.12 -2.32
C THR A 457 24.41 11.10 -2.61
N GLY A 458 24.22 10.18 -3.56
CA GLY A 458 25.18 9.08 -3.75
C GLY A 458 24.90 7.85 -2.88
N GLU A 459 23.88 7.90 -2.03
CA GLU A 459 23.71 6.93 -0.94
C GLU A 459 22.74 5.79 -1.26
N ALA A 460 21.72 6.02 -2.08
CA ALA A 460 20.80 4.99 -2.52
C ALA A 460 21.50 3.96 -3.40
N GLY A 461 21.03 2.73 -3.27
CA GLY A 461 21.48 1.57 -4.03
C GLY A 461 21.65 0.34 -3.16
N ALA A 462 21.39 0.43 -1.84
CA ALA A 462 21.44 -0.70 -0.92
C ALA A 462 22.68 -1.59 -1.16
N GLY A 463 22.53 -2.92 -1.07
CA GLY A 463 23.58 -3.90 -1.32
C GLY A 463 24.08 -4.03 -2.77
N ALA A 464 23.92 -3.00 -3.61
CA ALA A 464 24.53 -2.94 -4.95
C ALA A 464 26.05 -2.84 -4.86
N GLU A 465 26.74 -3.57 -5.74
CA GLU A 465 28.21 -3.62 -5.79
C GLU A 465 28.81 -2.31 -6.33
N ASP A 466 28.21 -1.74 -7.38
CA ASP A 466 28.62 -0.46 -7.96
C ASP A 466 27.43 0.50 -8.10
N ARG A 467 27.17 1.27 -7.05
CA ARG A 467 26.09 2.27 -7.00
C ARG A 467 26.22 3.35 -8.07
N SER A 468 27.41 3.61 -8.60
CA SER A 468 27.61 4.65 -9.62
C SER A 468 27.06 4.21 -10.98
N ARG A 469 27.20 2.93 -11.33
CA ARG A 469 26.70 2.36 -12.59
C ARG A 469 25.19 2.23 -12.63
N GLU A 470 24.58 1.97 -11.47
CA GLU A 470 23.14 1.82 -11.26
C GLU A 470 22.37 3.18 -11.34
N ARG A 471 23.08 4.30 -11.19
CA ARG A 471 22.50 5.66 -11.23
C ARG A 471 22.46 6.22 -12.64
N ARG A 472 21.33 6.11 -13.32
CA ARG A 472 21.26 6.56 -14.72
C ARG A 472 19.97 7.27 -15.14
N SER A 473 19.07 7.65 -14.23
CA SER A 473 17.90 8.47 -14.61
C SER A 473 17.53 9.56 -13.61
N ASN A 474 17.31 10.76 -14.13
CA ASN A 474 16.61 11.88 -13.46
C ASN A 474 15.31 12.23 -14.20
N ALA A 475 14.86 11.39 -15.14
CA ALA A 475 13.67 11.65 -15.96
C ALA A 475 12.40 11.76 -15.10
N VAL A 476 12.38 11.07 -13.96
CA VAL A 476 11.42 11.20 -12.88
C VAL A 476 12.17 11.16 -11.54
N THR A 477 11.56 11.70 -10.50
CA THR A 477 12.04 11.53 -9.12
C THR A 477 11.08 10.61 -8.38
N ALA A 478 11.60 9.55 -7.77
CA ALA A 478 10.77 8.63 -6.98
C ALA A 478 10.05 9.39 -5.85
N THR A 479 10.72 10.36 -5.21
CA THR A 479 10.10 11.24 -4.20
C THR A 479 8.90 12.03 -4.73
N GLY A 480 8.97 12.50 -5.98
CA GLY A 480 7.88 13.24 -6.62
C GLY A 480 6.68 12.34 -6.90
N GLU A 481 6.92 11.20 -7.55
CA GLU A 481 5.87 10.22 -7.89
C GLU A 481 5.21 9.64 -6.63
N VAL A 482 6.00 9.24 -5.62
CA VAL A 482 5.50 8.75 -4.33
C VAL A 482 4.62 9.79 -3.64
N ALA A 483 5.06 11.06 -3.61
CA ALA A 483 4.29 12.11 -2.95
C ALA A 483 2.99 12.45 -3.71
N ALA A 484 3.03 12.47 -5.04
CA ALA A 484 1.85 12.69 -5.87
C ALA A 484 0.85 11.54 -5.71
N PHE A 485 1.32 10.31 -5.69
CA PHE A 485 0.49 9.13 -5.46
C PHE A 485 -0.16 9.15 -4.07
N PHE A 486 0.57 9.51 -3.02
CA PHE A 486 -0.01 9.62 -1.68
C PHE A 486 -1.05 10.74 -1.59
N GLU A 487 -0.78 11.91 -2.16
CA GLU A 487 -1.74 13.03 -2.15
C GLU A 487 -3.04 12.70 -2.90
N ALA A 488 -2.96 11.90 -3.97
CA ALA A 488 -4.12 11.48 -4.75
C ALA A 488 -5.02 10.45 -4.04
N HIS A 489 -4.53 9.81 -2.97
CA HIS A 489 -5.21 8.67 -2.35
C HIS A 489 -5.53 8.91 -0.87
N HIS A 490 -6.80 8.72 -0.54
CA HIS A 490 -7.35 8.79 0.81
C HIS A 490 -8.28 7.58 1.05
N ARG A 491 -8.45 7.19 2.30
CA ARG A 491 -9.37 6.10 2.68
C ARG A 491 -10.83 6.53 2.80
#